data_AF-R0AFL8-F1
#
_entry.id   AF-R0AFL8-F1
#
_cell.length_a   1.000
_cell.length_b   1.000
_cell.length_c   1.000
_cell.angle_alpha   90.00
_cell.angle_beta   90.00
_cell.angle_gamma   90.00
#
_symmetry.space_group_name_H-M   'P 1'
#
loop_
_entity.id
_entity.type
_entity.pdbx_description
1 polymer ?
#
loop_
_entity_poly.entity_id
_entity_poly.type
_entity_poly.pdbx_seq_one_letter_code
_entity_poly.pdbx_strand_id
1 'polypeptide(L)'
;MYRVLIADDDILMREALNIMIAKDSAFKVVHMTGTGEGAVRACKEDVIDIVFMDMLMPGMTGLEASRIIHQSNPEINIYILSAHAANILIRSAAHSQVKDFLEKPITYNFLKKILENYKTEHEDSVQNQLETLASYLRNKNFGDFYGGIAGVIDEIYGIAGEDSVRLIKLFTYLGQNLLDTRSMYGDSGNISELFPINEVLILDRKTSELWLFRVMDFLFQQNSIGRYPLLENIFIYIEKHIKEDITLNSIIENCAISQGYLSRIFREQFQVSVTEYLHMKKLHLAKGYFYFTEDSIAEVAFRLGYNESSYFSKVFKKFENMTVKQYKNKIRQSSPEKKTETGRCGNR
;
A
#
# COMPACT_ATOMS: atom_id res chain seq x y z
N MET A 1 -4.96 7.01 5.64
CA MET A 1 -5.43 7.91 6.71
C MET A 1 -6.21 7.06 7.71
N TYR A 2 -5.85 7.09 8.99
CA TYR A 2 -6.52 6.42 10.11
C TYR A 2 -7.86 7.11 10.42
N ARG A 3 -8.93 6.34 10.54
CA ARG A 3 -10.31 6.77 10.71
C ARG A 3 -10.67 6.76 12.19
N VAL A 4 -11.02 7.92 12.70
CA VAL A 4 -11.30 8.14 14.12
C VAL A 4 -12.78 8.41 14.32
N LEU A 5 -13.36 7.74 15.31
CA LEU A 5 -14.67 8.02 15.85
C LEU A 5 -14.52 8.75 17.18
N ILE A 6 -15.27 9.84 17.37
CA ILE A 6 -15.39 10.52 18.66
C ILE A 6 -16.82 10.35 19.17
N ALA A 7 -16.96 9.80 20.38
CA ALA A 7 -18.23 9.61 21.05
C ALA A 7 -18.23 10.34 22.39
N ASP A 8 -18.96 11.44 22.51
CA ASP A 8 -19.00 12.27 23.73
C ASP A 8 -20.30 13.09 23.73
N ASP A 9 -21.04 13.08 24.84
CA ASP A 9 -22.31 13.82 24.92
C ASP A 9 -22.10 15.34 24.98
N ASP A 10 -20.89 15.78 25.34
CA ASP A 10 -20.46 17.18 25.24
C ASP A 10 -20.01 17.55 23.81
N ILE A 11 -20.81 18.41 23.16
CA ILE A 11 -20.52 18.93 21.82
C ILE A 11 -19.17 19.67 21.78
N LEU A 12 -18.82 20.44 22.81
CA LEU A 12 -17.58 21.20 22.84
C LEU A 12 -16.36 20.29 22.90
N MET A 13 -16.46 19.17 23.65
CA MET A 13 -15.39 18.18 23.73
C MET A 13 -15.17 17.50 22.38
N ARG A 14 -16.24 17.15 21.66
CA ARG A 14 -16.14 16.56 20.31
C ARG A 14 -15.42 17.47 19.33
N GLU A 15 -15.82 18.75 19.28
CA GLU A 15 -15.19 19.73 18.40
C GLU A 15 -13.73 19.96 18.76
N ALA A 16 -13.41 20.05 20.06
CA ALA A 16 -12.03 20.20 20.52
C ALA A 16 -11.14 19.01 20.10
N LEU A 17 -11.60 17.79 20.32
CA LEU A 17 -10.87 16.57 19.90
C LEU A 17 -10.72 16.51 18.39
N ASN A 18 -11.77 16.85 17.64
CA ASN A 18 -11.71 16.89 16.18
C ASN A 18 -10.62 17.84 15.67
N ILE A 19 -10.58 19.07 16.20
CA ILE A 19 -9.54 20.05 15.86
C ILE A 19 -8.14 19.54 16.23
N MET A 20 -7.99 18.89 17.38
CA MET A 20 -6.70 18.35 17.81
C MET A 20 -6.21 17.20 16.93
N ILE A 21 -7.09 16.27 16.55
CA ILE A 21 -6.78 15.12 15.69
C ILE A 21 -6.47 15.58 14.27
N ALA A 22 -7.23 16.54 13.74
CA ALA A 22 -7.07 17.05 12.38
C ALA A 22 -5.72 17.76 12.13
N LYS A 23 -4.94 18.06 13.18
CA LYS A 23 -3.57 18.59 13.05
C LYS A 23 -2.59 17.57 12.47
N ASP A 24 -2.91 16.28 12.54
CA ASP A 24 -2.10 15.22 11.93
C ASP A 24 -2.84 14.68 10.70
N SER A 25 -2.29 14.94 9.51
CA SER A 25 -2.89 14.54 8.23
C SER A 25 -3.04 13.03 8.06
N ALA A 26 -2.36 12.23 8.89
CA ALA A 26 -2.54 10.78 8.88
C ALA A 26 -3.87 10.36 9.51
N PHE A 27 -4.55 11.19 10.31
CA PHE A 27 -5.81 10.86 10.98
C PHE A 27 -6.98 11.70 10.46
N LYS A 28 -8.14 11.06 10.30
CA LYS A 28 -9.40 11.68 9.91
C LYS A 28 -10.48 11.34 10.92
N VAL A 29 -11.12 12.35 11.49
CA VAL A 29 -12.39 12.12 12.20
C VAL A 29 -13.47 11.89 11.15
N VAL A 30 -14.00 10.67 11.11
CA VAL A 30 -15.02 10.26 10.14
C VAL A 30 -16.42 10.26 10.75
N HIS A 31 -16.52 10.13 12.07
CA HIS A 31 -17.77 10.12 12.80
C HIS A 31 -17.64 10.88 14.14
N MET A 32 -18.71 11.59 14.49
CA MET A 32 -18.88 12.24 15.80
C MET A 32 -20.29 11.97 16.32
N THR A 33 -20.43 11.42 17.52
CA THR A 33 -21.73 11.04 18.11
C THR A 33 -21.79 11.41 19.59
N GLY A 34 -23.00 11.63 20.13
CA GLY A 34 -23.23 11.90 21.56
C GLY A 34 -23.76 10.71 22.36
N THR A 35 -23.79 9.52 21.78
CA THR A 35 -24.40 8.32 22.38
C THR A 35 -23.59 7.05 22.11
N GLY A 36 -23.64 6.10 23.04
CA GLY A 36 -23.02 4.78 22.88
C GLY A 36 -23.63 3.98 21.74
N GLU A 37 -24.95 4.07 21.54
CA GLU A 37 -25.65 3.42 20.43
C GLU A 37 -25.17 3.95 19.07
N GLY A 38 -24.95 5.26 18.97
CA GLY A 38 -24.37 5.87 17.77
C GLY A 38 -22.95 5.40 17.50
N ALA A 39 -22.15 5.21 18.56
CA ALA A 39 -20.78 4.70 18.42
C ALA A 39 -20.75 3.25 17.92
N VAL A 40 -21.58 2.38 18.52
CA VAL A 40 -21.74 0.99 18.07
C VAL A 40 -22.22 0.92 16.62
N ARG A 41 -23.16 1.78 16.23
CA ARG A 41 -23.66 1.84 14.85
C ARG A 41 -22.57 2.26 13.86
N ALA A 42 -21.84 3.32 14.16
CA ALA A 42 -20.76 3.81 13.32
C ALA A 42 -19.67 2.73 13.10
N CYS A 43 -19.27 2.01 14.15
CA CYS A 43 -18.29 0.92 14.03
C CYS A 43 -18.81 -0.33 13.27
N LYS A 44 -20.12 -0.45 13.04
CA LYS A 44 -20.72 -1.51 12.21
C LYS A 44 -20.87 -1.09 10.75
N GLU A 45 -21.16 0.17 10.52
CA GLU A 45 -21.46 0.73 9.19
C GLU A 45 -20.21 1.21 8.46
N ASP A 46 -19.11 1.47 9.19
CA ASP A 46 -17.90 2.06 8.67
C ASP A 46 -16.65 1.45 9.31
N VAL A 47 -15.52 1.57 8.62
CA VAL A 47 -14.20 1.18 9.13
C VAL A 47 -13.71 2.26 10.09
N ILE A 48 -13.41 1.86 11.31
CA ILE A 48 -12.91 2.72 12.38
C ILE A 48 -11.65 2.09 12.98
N ASP A 49 -10.59 2.88 13.12
CA ASP A 49 -9.30 2.44 13.66
C ASP A 49 -9.17 2.74 15.14
N ILE A 50 -9.61 3.95 15.51
CA ILE A 50 -9.51 4.49 16.86
C ILE A 50 -10.87 5.04 17.27
N VAL A 51 -11.27 4.73 18.49
CA VAL A 51 -12.46 5.31 19.12
C VAL A 51 -12.02 6.06 20.37
N PHE A 52 -12.30 7.36 20.43
CA PHE A 52 -12.28 8.12 21.69
C PHE A 52 -13.70 8.22 22.20
N MET A 53 -13.99 7.60 23.33
CA MET A 53 -15.36 7.43 23.83
C MET A 53 -15.50 7.88 25.27
N ASP A 54 -16.44 8.76 25.55
CA ASP A 54 -16.79 9.11 26.91
C ASP A 54 -17.32 7.89 27.66
N MET A 55 -16.88 7.74 28.91
CA MET A 55 -17.31 6.67 29.79
C MET A 55 -18.80 6.78 30.10
N LEU A 56 -19.28 8.01 30.31
CA LEU A 56 -20.66 8.31 30.66
C LEU A 56 -21.34 8.98 29.47
N MET A 57 -22.41 8.37 28.97
CA MET A 57 -23.26 8.94 27.94
C MET A 57 -24.72 8.57 28.25
N PRO A 58 -25.71 9.36 27.81
CA PRO A 58 -27.12 9.01 27.95
C PRO A 58 -27.45 7.69 27.22
N GLY A 59 -28.25 6.83 27.87
CA GLY A 59 -28.62 5.53 27.32
C GLY A 59 -27.52 4.50 27.59
N MET A 60 -26.79 4.12 26.55
CA MET A 60 -25.66 3.18 26.63
C MET A 60 -24.37 3.87 27.07
N THR A 61 -23.76 3.34 28.13
CA THR A 61 -22.47 3.83 28.63
C THR A 61 -21.33 3.50 27.66
N GLY A 62 -20.20 4.22 27.76
CA GLY A 62 -19.04 3.96 26.93
C GLY A 62 -18.41 2.58 27.16
N LEU A 63 -18.50 2.04 28.39
CA LEU A 63 -18.01 0.69 28.70
C LEU A 63 -18.90 -0.41 28.11
N GLU A 64 -20.22 -0.19 28.08
CA GLU A 64 -21.13 -1.14 27.41
C GLU A 64 -20.94 -1.11 25.90
N ALA A 65 -20.82 0.09 25.32
CA ALA A 65 -20.55 0.28 23.91
C ALA A 65 -19.20 -0.33 23.52
N SER A 66 -18.13 -0.12 24.29
CA SER A 66 -16.81 -0.68 23.99
C SER A 66 -16.81 -2.20 23.99
N ARG A 67 -17.53 -2.83 24.93
CA ARG A 67 -17.69 -4.30 24.95
C ARG A 67 -18.36 -4.81 23.68
N ILE A 68 -19.42 -4.16 23.21
CA ILE A 68 -20.14 -4.56 22.00
C ILE A 68 -19.24 -4.37 20.77
N ILE A 69 -18.54 -3.23 20.68
CA ILE A 69 -17.64 -2.94 19.56
C ILE A 69 -16.50 -3.96 19.51
N HIS A 70 -15.84 -4.21 20.64
CA HIS A 70 -14.73 -5.15 20.73
C HIS A 70 -15.14 -6.59 20.38
N GLN A 71 -16.36 -7.01 20.72
CA GLN A 71 -16.88 -8.33 20.32
C GLN A 71 -17.07 -8.47 18.81
N SER A 72 -17.47 -7.39 18.12
CA SER A 72 -17.61 -7.40 16.66
C SER A 72 -16.28 -7.18 15.94
N ASN A 73 -15.45 -6.25 16.42
CA ASN A 73 -14.23 -5.77 15.80
C ASN A 73 -13.13 -5.62 16.88
N PRO A 74 -12.41 -6.70 17.21
CA PRO A 74 -11.41 -6.69 18.29
C PRO A 74 -10.15 -5.86 17.97
N GLU A 75 -9.92 -5.54 16.69
CA GLU A 75 -8.76 -4.76 16.22
C GLU A 75 -8.90 -3.23 16.46
N ILE A 76 -10.09 -2.74 16.83
CA ILE A 76 -10.31 -1.31 17.07
C ILE A 76 -9.67 -0.90 18.39
N ASN A 77 -8.79 0.11 18.36
CA ASN A 77 -8.22 0.67 19.59
C ASN A 77 -9.20 1.66 20.24
N ILE A 78 -9.84 1.22 21.31
CA ILE A 78 -10.82 2.03 22.05
C ILE A 78 -10.14 2.70 23.25
N TYR A 79 -10.22 4.02 23.33
CA TYR A 79 -9.78 4.83 24.45
C TYR A 79 -11.00 5.40 25.19
N ILE A 80 -11.15 5.05 26.47
CA ILE A 80 -12.24 5.57 27.30
C ILE A 80 -11.83 6.90 27.91
N LEU A 81 -12.63 7.94 27.71
CA LEU A 81 -12.45 9.26 28.29
C LEU A 81 -13.27 9.33 29.58
N SER A 82 -12.67 9.80 30.67
CA SER A 82 -13.37 9.91 31.95
C SER A 82 -13.05 11.22 32.64
N ALA A 83 -14.07 11.85 33.22
CA ALA A 83 -13.91 13.07 34.02
C ALA A 83 -13.11 12.84 35.32
N HIS A 84 -12.99 11.59 35.77
CA HIS A 84 -12.18 11.19 36.94
C HIS A 84 -11.33 9.97 36.57
N ALA A 85 -10.13 9.84 37.13
CA ALA A 85 -9.35 8.62 36.98
C ALA A 85 -10.18 7.36 37.29
N ALA A 86 -10.42 6.52 36.28
CA ALA A 86 -11.12 5.25 36.45
C ALA A 86 -10.37 4.40 37.50
N ASN A 87 -11.09 3.89 38.49
CA ASN A 87 -10.48 3.11 39.56
C ASN A 87 -9.89 1.79 39.03
N ILE A 88 -9.02 1.17 39.83
CA ILE A 88 -8.29 -0.05 39.44
C ILE A 88 -9.24 -1.20 39.06
N LEU A 89 -10.42 -1.27 39.69
CA LEU A 89 -11.43 -2.30 39.42
C LEU A 89 -12.07 -2.15 38.02
N ILE A 90 -12.38 -0.91 37.61
CA ILE A 90 -12.91 -0.62 36.28
C ILE A 90 -11.83 -0.88 35.22
N ARG A 91 -10.60 -0.43 35.49
CA ARG A 91 -9.48 -0.67 34.59
C ARG A 91 -9.21 -2.16 34.38
N SER A 92 -9.21 -2.96 35.45
CA SER A 92 -8.98 -4.41 35.36
C SER A 92 -10.11 -5.16 34.66
N ALA A 93 -11.37 -4.78 34.91
CA ALA A 93 -12.53 -5.40 34.29
C ALA A 93 -12.64 -5.14 32.78
N ALA A 94 -12.11 -4.01 32.30
CA ALA A 94 -12.16 -3.61 30.90
C ALA A 94 -10.86 -3.81 30.12
N HIS A 95 -9.77 -4.25 30.77
CA HIS A 95 -8.42 -4.27 30.17
C HIS A 95 -8.33 -5.10 28.87
N SER A 96 -9.19 -6.09 28.67
CA SER A 96 -9.22 -6.86 27.42
C SER A 96 -9.97 -6.17 26.28
N GLN A 97 -10.78 -5.15 26.57
CA GLN A 97 -11.72 -4.54 25.63
C GLN A 97 -11.33 -3.12 25.22
N VAL A 98 -10.56 -2.42 26.04
CA VAL A 98 -10.12 -1.04 25.80
C VAL A 98 -8.61 -0.93 25.89
N LYS A 99 -8.03 -0.06 25.06
CA LYS A 99 -6.57 0.16 24.99
C LYS A 99 -6.08 0.93 26.21
N ASP A 100 -6.79 1.97 26.62
CA ASP A 100 -6.51 2.73 27.84
C ASP A 100 -7.70 3.59 28.29
N PHE A 101 -7.63 4.10 29.52
CA PHE A 101 -8.53 5.11 30.08
C PHE A 101 -7.77 6.43 30.22
N LEU A 102 -8.30 7.47 29.58
CA LEU A 102 -7.75 8.81 29.52
C LEU A 102 -8.55 9.74 30.44
N GLU A 103 -7.85 10.55 31.22
CA GLU A 103 -8.48 11.53 32.10
C GLU A 103 -8.75 12.83 31.34
N LYS A 104 -9.99 13.33 31.46
CA LYS A 104 -10.38 14.64 30.92
C LYS A 104 -9.89 15.75 31.88
N PRO A 105 -9.42 16.90 31.37
CA PRO A 105 -9.34 17.29 29.96
C PRO A 105 -8.13 16.66 29.25
N ILE A 106 -8.33 16.22 28.00
CA ILE A 106 -7.23 15.68 27.18
C ILE A 106 -6.45 16.83 26.57
N THR A 107 -5.14 16.85 26.83
CA THR A 107 -4.23 17.82 26.20
C THR A 107 -3.82 17.36 24.82
N TYR A 108 -3.55 18.31 23.91
CA TYR A 108 -3.04 18.00 22.57
C TYR A 108 -1.75 17.16 22.62
N ASN A 109 -0.83 17.44 23.55
CA ASN A 109 0.42 16.70 23.66
C ASN A 109 0.21 15.22 24.03
N PHE A 110 -0.78 14.96 24.89
CA PHE A 110 -1.10 13.59 25.28
C PHE A 110 -1.82 12.84 24.15
N LEU A 111 -2.78 13.49 23.49
CA LEU A 111 -3.45 12.94 22.32
C LEU A 111 -2.45 12.65 21.20
N LYS A 112 -1.53 13.58 20.93
CA LYS A 112 -0.45 13.43 19.96
C LYS A 112 0.37 12.16 20.23
N LYS A 113 0.77 11.91 21.48
CA LYS A 113 1.51 10.68 21.85
C LYS A 113 0.71 9.41 21.58
N ILE A 114 -0.60 9.42 21.86
CA ILE A 114 -1.47 8.27 21.59
C ILE A 114 -1.51 7.98 20.09
N LEU A 115 -1.70 9.03 19.29
CA LEU A 115 -1.73 8.94 17.83
C LEU A 115 -0.38 8.49 17.27
N GLU A 116 0.74 9.01 17.78
CA GLU A 116 2.09 8.58 17.40
C GLU A 116 2.33 7.10 17.74
N ASN A 117 1.99 6.66 18.95
CA ASN A 117 2.14 5.26 19.34
C ASN A 117 1.30 4.34 18.46
N TYR A 118 0.08 4.75 18.11
CA TYR A 118 -0.77 3.99 17.19
C TYR A 118 -0.10 3.84 15.83
N LYS A 119 0.48 4.91 15.27
CA LYS A 119 1.26 4.82 14.03
C LYS A 119 2.40 3.84 14.18
N THR A 120 3.23 3.99 15.20
CA THR A 120 4.41 3.14 15.43
C THR A 120 4.04 1.66 15.53
N GLU A 121 3.01 1.29 16.31
CA GLU A 121 2.55 -0.11 16.40
C GLU A 121 2.19 -0.71 15.04
N HIS A 122 1.66 0.08 14.12
CA HIS A 122 1.20 -0.38 12.81
C HIS A 122 2.28 -0.26 11.73
N GLU A 123 3.15 0.73 11.84
CA GLU A 123 4.26 1.01 10.91
C GLU A 123 5.46 0.09 11.15
N ASP A 124 5.77 -0.24 12.41
CA ASP A 124 6.80 -1.22 12.77
C ASP A 124 6.51 -2.61 12.17
N SER A 125 5.23 -2.93 11.99
CA SER A 125 4.80 -4.24 11.47
C SER A 125 5.34 -4.53 10.06
N VAL A 126 5.65 -3.50 9.26
CA VAL A 126 6.19 -3.63 7.90
C VAL A 126 7.65 -3.20 7.76
N GLN A 127 8.36 -2.97 8.87
CA GLN A 127 9.72 -2.43 8.85
C GLN A 127 10.72 -3.36 8.13
N ASN A 128 10.52 -4.67 8.24
CA ASN A 128 11.35 -5.66 7.53
C ASN A 128 11.17 -5.57 6.01
N GLN A 129 9.93 -5.36 5.55
CA GLN A 129 9.62 -5.18 4.14
C GLN A 129 10.16 -3.84 3.61
N LEU A 130 10.08 -2.78 4.43
CA LEU A 130 10.71 -1.50 4.12
C LEU A 130 12.22 -1.65 3.93
N GLU A 131 12.91 -2.28 4.88
CA GLU A 131 14.36 -2.51 4.79
C GLU A 131 14.71 -3.39 3.59
N THR A 132 13.90 -4.41 3.29
CA THR A 132 14.09 -5.27 2.13
C THR A 132 14.01 -4.45 0.83
N LEU A 133 12.97 -3.63 0.65
CA LEU A 133 12.81 -2.76 -0.51
C LEU A 133 13.92 -1.70 -0.59
N ALA A 134 14.25 -1.05 0.53
CA ALA A 134 15.34 -0.09 0.62
C ALA A 134 16.70 -0.73 0.28
N SER A 135 16.92 -1.99 0.67
CA SER A 135 18.14 -2.72 0.36
C SER A 135 18.30 -2.95 -1.15
N TYR A 136 17.22 -3.21 -1.89
CA TYR A 136 17.29 -3.34 -3.35
C TYR A 136 17.73 -2.03 -4.02
N LEU A 137 17.21 -0.89 -3.57
CA LEU A 137 17.60 0.43 -4.06
C LEU A 137 19.05 0.75 -3.71
N ARG A 138 19.45 0.53 -2.45
CA ARG A 138 20.80 0.78 -1.95
C ARG A 138 21.85 -0.08 -2.65
N ASN A 139 21.54 -1.35 -2.87
CA ASN A 139 22.41 -2.31 -3.57
C ASN A 139 22.29 -2.22 -5.09
N LYS A 140 21.37 -1.39 -5.62
CA LYS A 140 21.19 -1.14 -7.04
C LYS A 140 20.87 -2.41 -7.84
N ASN A 141 20.20 -3.38 -7.22
CA ASN A 141 19.93 -4.67 -7.82
C ASN A 141 18.47 -4.76 -8.29
N PHE A 142 18.24 -4.36 -9.54
CA PHE A 142 16.90 -4.36 -10.13
C PHE A 142 16.41 -5.79 -10.41
N GLY A 143 17.32 -6.71 -10.73
CA GLY A 143 16.98 -8.11 -10.99
C GLY A 143 16.45 -8.82 -9.75
N ASP A 144 17.13 -8.67 -8.61
CA ASP A 144 16.69 -9.24 -7.34
C ASP A 144 15.38 -8.62 -6.87
N PHE A 145 15.21 -7.30 -7.04
CA PHE A 145 13.93 -6.63 -6.81
C PHE A 145 12.81 -7.25 -7.65
N TYR A 146 13.03 -7.42 -8.96
CA TYR A 146 12.04 -7.98 -9.87
C TYR A 146 11.59 -9.38 -9.44
N GLY A 147 12.55 -10.23 -9.04
CA GLY A 147 12.26 -11.59 -8.59
C GLY A 147 11.67 -11.66 -7.18
N GLY A 148 12.03 -10.72 -6.29
CA GLY A 148 11.66 -10.73 -4.87
C GLY A 148 10.35 -10.02 -4.55
N ILE A 149 9.86 -9.13 -5.42
CA ILE A 149 8.68 -8.28 -5.14
C ILE A 149 7.44 -9.09 -4.73
N ALA A 150 7.20 -10.25 -5.35
CA ALA A 150 6.04 -11.07 -5.02
C ALA A 150 6.07 -11.58 -3.56
N GLY A 151 7.26 -11.92 -3.05
CA GLY A 151 7.42 -12.33 -1.65
C GLY A 151 7.14 -11.20 -0.68
N VAL A 152 7.61 -9.98 -1.00
CA VAL A 152 7.32 -8.78 -0.20
C VAL A 152 5.82 -8.51 -0.15
N ILE A 153 5.12 -8.62 -1.29
CA ILE A 153 3.66 -8.49 -1.34
C ILE A 153 3.00 -9.56 -0.47
N ASP A 154 3.45 -10.81 -0.55
CA ASP A 154 2.86 -11.89 0.22
C ASP A 154 2.97 -11.67 1.73
N GLU A 155 4.10 -11.16 2.19
CA GLU A 155 4.34 -10.79 3.59
C GLU A 155 3.46 -9.61 4.03
N ILE A 156 3.37 -8.54 3.23
CA ILE A 156 2.53 -7.37 3.54
C ILE A 156 1.07 -7.80 3.73
N TYR A 157 0.53 -8.63 2.85
CA TYR A 157 -0.83 -9.14 3.00
C TYR A 157 -0.98 -10.13 4.17
N GLY A 158 0.09 -10.86 4.52
CA GLY A 158 0.12 -11.69 5.73
C GLY A 158 -0.02 -10.85 7.01
N ILE A 159 0.55 -9.64 7.02
CA ILE A 159 0.46 -8.68 8.12
C ILE A 159 -0.89 -7.93 8.12
N ALA A 160 -1.33 -7.48 6.94
CA ALA A 160 -2.50 -6.62 6.79
C ALA A 160 -3.84 -7.36 6.80
N GLY A 161 -3.85 -8.64 6.39
CA GLY A 161 -5.08 -9.36 6.08
C GLY A 161 -5.75 -8.85 4.79
N GLU A 162 -7.04 -9.14 4.64
CA GLU A 162 -7.88 -8.69 3.52
C GLU A 162 -8.62 -7.36 3.82
N ASP A 163 -7.96 -6.46 4.56
CA ASP A 163 -8.48 -5.13 4.89
C ASP A 163 -7.90 -4.08 3.93
N SER A 164 -8.74 -3.51 3.06
CA SER A 164 -8.33 -2.52 2.06
C SER A 164 -7.75 -1.26 2.70
N VAL A 165 -8.31 -0.81 3.82
CA VAL A 165 -7.89 0.42 4.50
C VAL A 165 -6.51 0.22 5.12
N ARG A 166 -6.29 -0.92 5.78
CA ARG A 166 -4.98 -1.28 6.35
C ARG A 166 -3.93 -1.44 5.25
N LEU A 167 -4.26 -2.12 4.15
CA LEU A 167 -3.38 -2.27 2.99
C LEU A 167 -2.98 -0.91 2.41
N ILE A 168 -3.94 -0.02 2.13
CA ILE A 168 -3.66 1.33 1.60
C ILE A 168 -2.68 2.06 2.51
N LYS A 169 -2.87 2.02 3.83
CA LYS A 169 -1.98 2.67 4.79
C LYS A 169 -0.57 2.11 4.73
N LEU A 170 -0.41 0.79 4.77
CA LEU A 170 0.90 0.14 4.73
C LEU A 170 1.63 0.44 3.42
N PHE A 171 0.97 0.33 2.28
CA PHE A 171 1.57 0.68 0.98
C PHE A 171 1.92 2.16 0.86
N THR A 172 1.07 3.05 1.39
CA THR A 172 1.35 4.50 1.44
C THR A 172 2.56 4.78 2.33
N TYR A 173 2.62 4.18 3.52
CA TYR A 173 3.75 4.32 4.44
C TYR A 173 5.06 3.81 3.82
N LEU A 174 5.05 2.60 3.26
CA LEU A 174 6.21 2.02 2.59
C LEU A 174 6.68 2.92 1.44
N GLY A 175 5.77 3.31 0.55
CA GLY A 175 6.11 4.15 -0.59
C GLY A 175 6.63 5.53 -0.18
N GLN A 176 6.04 6.18 0.82
CA GLN A 176 6.49 7.49 1.30
C GLN A 176 7.88 7.40 1.96
N ASN A 177 8.14 6.40 2.80
CA ASN A 177 9.47 6.23 3.42
C ASN A 177 10.57 5.96 2.38
N LEU A 178 10.27 5.14 1.38
CA LEU A 178 11.21 4.88 0.28
C LEU A 178 11.48 6.15 -0.54
N LEU A 179 10.47 7.00 -0.72
CA LEU A 179 10.58 8.29 -1.41
C LEU A 179 11.39 9.31 -0.58
N ASP A 180 11.13 9.40 0.72
CA ASP A 180 11.76 10.33 1.65
C ASP A 180 13.24 10.02 1.89
N THR A 181 13.67 8.76 1.68
CA THR A 181 15.09 8.37 1.72
C THR A 181 15.95 9.19 0.72
N ARG A 182 15.32 9.85 -0.26
CA ARG A 182 15.97 10.75 -1.23
C ARG A 182 16.21 12.18 -0.69
N SER A 183 15.45 12.63 0.30
CA SER A 183 15.47 14.01 0.78
C SER A 183 16.45 14.19 1.95
N MET A 184 17.70 14.52 1.62
CA MET A 184 18.53 15.29 2.56
C MET A 184 18.36 16.81 2.34
N TYR A 185 17.78 17.24 1.19
CA TYR A 185 17.64 18.67 0.81
C TYR A 185 16.48 18.97 -0.18
N GLY A 186 15.23 18.53 0.07
CA GLY A 186 14.07 19.05 -0.69
C GLY A 186 12.78 18.24 -0.62
N ASP A 187 11.64 18.87 -0.95
CA ASP A 187 10.30 18.27 -0.94
C ASP A 187 10.27 16.95 -1.76
N SER A 188 10.19 15.81 -1.07
CA SER A 188 10.26 14.47 -1.66
C SER A 188 9.05 14.14 -2.54
N GLY A 189 8.04 15.02 -2.57
CA GLY A 189 6.75 14.76 -3.20
C GLY A 189 5.89 13.81 -2.36
N ASN A 190 4.61 13.74 -2.69
CA ASN A 190 3.65 12.89 -2.00
C ASN A 190 3.41 11.60 -2.79
N ILE A 191 3.65 10.44 -2.16
CA ILE A 191 3.49 9.14 -2.83
C ILE A 191 2.06 8.92 -3.36
N SER A 192 1.05 9.42 -2.65
CA SER A 192 -0.35 9.25 -3.03
C SER A 192 -0.74 10.10 -4.24
N GLU A 193 -0.01 11.19 -4.50
CA GLU A 193 -0.20 12.03 -5.69
C GLU A 193 0.50 11.41 -6.90
N LEU A 194 1.72 10.91 -6.72
CA LEU A 194 2.52 10.29 -7.79
C LEU A 194 1.98 8.92 -8.21
N PHE A 195 1.54 8.12 -7.23
CA PHE A 195 1.09 6.75 -7.42
C PHE A 195 -0.20 6.51 -6.61
N PRO A 196 -1.35 7.05 -7.06
CA PRO A 196 -2.61 6.86 -6.36
C PRO A 196 -2.96 5.37 -6.24
N ILE A 197 -3.39 4.97 -5.04
CA ILE A 197 -3.84 3.61 -4.76
C ILE A 197 -5.36 3.56 -4.95
N ASN A 198 -5.83 2.59 -5.73
CA ASN A 198 -7.27 2.33 -5.86
C ASN A 198 -7.74 1.39 -4.75
N GLU A 199 -8.72 1.82 -3.97
CA GLU A 199 -9.24 1.11 -2.80
C GLU A 199 -9.87 -0.26 -3.12
N VAL A 200 -10.42 -0.43 -4.32
CA VAL A 200 -10.99 -1.71 -4.74
C VAL A 200 -9.89 -2.66 -5.22
N LEU A 201 -8.97 -2.14 -6.03
CA LEU A 201 -7.91 -2.96 -6.62
C LEU A 201 -6.92 -3.47 -5.56
N ILE A 202 -6.61 -2.67 -4.52
CA ILE A 202 -5.64 -3.02 -3.48
C ILE A 202 -5.98 -4.32 -2.72
N LEU A 203 -7.21 -4.84 -2.78
CA LEU A 203 -7.53 -6.14 -2.19
C LEU A 203 -6.92 -7.31 -2.96
N ASP A 204 -6.60 -7.12 -4.24
CA ASP A 204 -5.95 -8.11 -5.06
C ASP A 204 -4.42 -7.94 -5.06
N ARG A 205 -3.72 -8.99 -4.61
CA ARG A 205 -2.25 -9.04 -4.51
C ARG A 205 -1.56 -8.70 -5.83
N LYS A 206 -2.11 -9.10 -6.97
CA LYS A 206 -1.51 -8.87 -8.28
C LYS A 206 -1.51 -7.38 -8.60
N THR A 207 -2.59 -6.67 -8.31
CA THR A 207 -2.63 -5.23 -8.56
C THR A 207 -1.66 -4.47 -7.64
N SER A 208 -1.52 -4.89 -6.39
CA SER A 208 -0.53 -4.33 -5.45
C SER A 208 0.91 -4.60 -5.87
N GLU A 209 1.21 -5.79 -6.40
CA GLU A 209 2.51 -6.08 -7.02
C GLU A 209 2.78 -5.14 -8.21
N LEU A 210 1.78 -4.92 -9.07
CA LEU A 210 1.92 -4.00 -10.20
C LEU A 210 2.14 -2.55 -9.73
N TRP A 211 1.43 -2.12 -8.69
CA TRP A 211 1.61 -0.79 -8.11
C TRP A 211 3.01 -0.62 -7.52
N LEU A 212 3.45 -1.55 -6.67
CA LEU A 212 4.76 -1.49 -6.01
C LEU A 212 5.90 -1.57 -7.03
N PHE A 213 5.71 -2.31 -8.13
CA PHE A 213 6.70 -2.35 -9.20
C PHE A 213 6.92 -0.96 -9.81
N ARG A 214 5.84 -0.21 -10.06
CA ARG A 214 5.92 1.15 -10.64
C ARG A 214 6.63 2.12 -9.70
N VAL A 215 6.32 2.05 -8.40
CA VAL A 215 6.98 2.88 -7.37
C VAL A 215 8.48 2.59 -7.35
N MET A 216 8.85 1.31 -7.26
CA MET A 216 10.26 0.92 -7.20
C MET A 216 11.01 1.24 -8.49
N ASP A 217 10.44 0.97 -9.67
CA ASP A 217 11.05 1.33 -10.96
C ASP A 217 11.31 2.83 -11.05
N PHE A 218 10.35 3.66 -10.64
CA PHE A 218 10.53 5.09 -10.54
C PHE A 218 11.69 5.46 -9.60
N LEU A 219 11.76 4.87 -8.40
CA LEU A 219 12.83 5.16 -7.44
C LEU A 219 14.22 4.72 -7.96
N PHE A 220 14.32 3.59 -8.63
CA PHE A 220 15.56 3.15 -9.30
C PHE A 220 16.00 4.16 -10.37
N GLN A 221 15.08 4.60 -11.22
CA GLN A 221 15.35 5.63 -12.23
C GLN A 221 15.81 6.93 -11.57
N GLN A 222 15.06 7.43 -10.60
CA GLN A 222 15.34 8.68 -9.90
C GLN A 222 16.70 8.65 -9.16
N ASN A 223 17.06 7.56 -8.50
CA ASN A 223 18.36 7.41 -7.83
C ASN A 223 19.51 7.39 -8.85
N SER A 224 19.30 6.74 -9.99
CA SER A 224 20.32 6.67 -11.04
C SER A 224 20.48 8.00 -11.80
N ILE A 225 19.40 8.76 -12.03
CA ILE A 225 19.44 10.12 -12.61
C ILE A 225 20.26 11.06 -11.74
N GLY A 226 20.08 11.01 -10.41
CA GLY A 226 20.84 11.85 -9.48
C GLY A 226 22.37 11.68 -9.61
N ARG A 227 22.83 10.50 -10.05
CA ARG A 227 24.25 10.21 -10.31
C ARG A 227 24.65 10.39 -11.78
N TYR A 228 23.75 10.09 -12.72
CA TYR A 228 23.97 10.20 -14.16
C TYR A 228 22.78 10.94 -14.80
N PRO A 229 22.80 12.29 -14.86
CA PRO A 229 21.67 13.08 -15.37
C PRO A 229 21.23 12.70 -16.79
N LEU A 230 22.16 12.24 -17.64
CA LEU A 230 21.85 11.76 -18.99
C LEU A 230 20.84 10.60 -19.04
N LEU A 231 20.70 9.84 -17.94
CA LEU A 231 19.75 8.74 -17.86
C LEU A 231 18.30 9.24 -17.93
N GLU A 232 18.04 10.50 -17.58
CA GLU A 232 16.71 11.10 -17.67
C GLU A 232 16.15 11.01 -19.10
N ASN A 233 16.91 11.47 -20.10
CA ASN A 233 16.51 11.39 -21.50
C ASN A 233 16.33 9.94 -21.99
N ILE A 234 17.16 9.02 -21.47
CA ILE A 234 17.06 7.59 -21.80
C ILE A 234 15.76 7.00 -21.22
N PHE A 235 15.42 7.29 -19.97
CA PHE A 235 14.18 6.79 -19.38
C PHE A 235 12.94 7.41 -20.03
N ILE A 236 12.97 8.69 -20.38
CA ILE A 236 11.91 9.35 -21.16
C ILE A 236 11.72 8.63 -22.50
N TYR A 237 12.80 8.34 -23.22
CA TYR A 237 12.74 7.61 -24.48
C TYR A 237 12.19 6.19 -24.28
N ILE A 238 12.70 5.46 -23.29
CA ILE A 238 12.22 4.10 -22.97
C ILE A 238 10.72 4.12 -22.67
N GLU A 239 10.24 5.01 -21.82
CA GLU A 239 8.82 5.06 -21.43
C GLU A 239 7.90 5.37 -22.62
N LYS A 240 8.34 6.28 -23.50
CA LYS A 240 7.61 6.64 -24.72
C LYS A 240 7.51 5.48 -25.71
N HIS A 241 8.56 4.66 -25.81
CA HIS A 241 8.71 3.63 -26.85
C HIS A 241 8.61 2.19 -26.31
N ILE A 242 8.26 1.97 -25.03
CA ILE A 242 8.28 0.64 -24.40
C ILE A 242 7.30 -0.37 -25.05
N LYS A 243 6.27 0.12 -25.74
CA LYS A 243 5.27 -0.71 -26.44
C LYS A 243 5.64 -0.99 -27.91
N GLU A 244 6.76 -0.44 -28.37
CA GLU A 244 7.28 -0.61 -29.73
C GLU A 244 8.41 -1.65 -29.74
N ASP A 245 8.98 -1.93 -30.91
CA ASP A 245 10.19 -2.75 -31.07
C ASP A 245 11.45 -1.96 -30.66
N ILE A 246 11.49 -1.53 -29.39
CA ILE A 246 12.60 -0.81 -28.80
C ILE A 246 13.80 -1.75 -28.60
N THR A 247 14.94 -1.35 -29.14
CA THR A 247 16.21 -2.08 -29.06
C THR A 247 17.30 -1.25 -28.40
N LEU A 248 18.38 -1.89 -27.94
CA LEU A 248 19.57 -1.20 -27.44
C LEU A 248 20.11 -0.17 -28.47
N ASN A 249 20.17 -0.55 -29.75
CA ASN A 249 20.63 0.34 -30.82
C ASN A 249 19.73 1.56 -30.98
N SER A 250 18.40 1.37 -30.92
CA SER A 250 17.47 2.50 -31.00
C SER A 250 17.68 3.52 -29.87
N ILE A 251 18.04 3.06 -28.66
CA ILE A 251 18.34 3.95 -27.52
C ILE A 251 19.67 4.69 -27.75
N ILE A 252 20.70 3.98 -28.19
CA ILE A 252 22.04 4.53 -28.50
C ILE A 252 21.93 5.67 -29.52
N GLU A 253 21.23 5.43 -30.62
CA GLU A 253 21.08 6.39 -31.72
C GLU A 253 20.24 7.60 -31.30
N ASN A 254 19.07 7.38 -30.68
CA ASN A 254 18.15 8.47 -30.35
C ASN A 254 18.57 9.28 -29.12
N CYS A 255 19.39 8.72 -28.22
CA CYS A 255 19.90 9.42 -27.04
C CYS A 255 21.36 9.88 -27.21
N ALA A 256 21.96 9.69 -28.39
CA ALA A 256 23.35 10.06 -28.71
C ALA A 256 24.37 9.59 -27.66
N ILE A 257 24.28 8.31 -27.24
CA ILE A 257 25.14 7.71 -26.22
C ILE A 257 25.88 6.49 -26.75
N SER A 258 27.14 6.29 -26.35
CA SER A 258 27.90 5.10 -26.75
C SER A 258 27.38 3.83 -26.04
N GLN A 259 27.35 2.71 -26.77
CA GLN A 259 26.93 1.41 -26.23
C GLN A 259 27.71 1.00 -24.98
N GLY A 260 29.04 1.17 -24.99
CA GLY A 260 29.91 0.79 -23.89
C GLY A 260 29.60 1.58 -22.62
N TYR A 261 29.32 2.88 -22.76
CA TYR A 261 28.98 3.73 -21.64
C TYR A 261 27.60 3.41 -21.07
N LEU A 262 26.59 3.25 -21.92
CA LEU A 262 25.25 2.86 -21.50
C LEU A 262 25.25 1.50 -20.78
N SER A 263 25.95 0.52 -21.34
CA SER A 263 26.05 -0.82 -20.76
C SER A 263 26.73 -0.80 -19.39
N ARG A 264 27.81 -0.02 -19.25
CA ARG A 264 28.49 0.16 -17.96
C ARG A 264 27.57 0.80 -16.93
N ILE A 265 26.85 1.87 -17.29
CA ILE A 265 25.94 2.56 -16.36
C ILE A 265 24.84 1.61 -15.89
N PHE A 266 24.19 0.85 -16.79
CA PHE A 266 23.15 -0.10 -16.40
C PHE A 266 23.68 -1.22 -15.50
N ARG A 267 24.87 -1.75 -15.79
CA ARG A 267 25.51 -2.74 -14.90
C ARG A 267 25.85 -2.14 -13.52
N GLU A 268 26.24 -0.88 -13.46
CA GLU A 268 26.59 -0.21 -12.20
C GLU A 268 25.37 0.26 -11.39
N GLN A 269 24.28 0.67 -12.05
CA GLN A 269 23.10 1.26 -11.40
C GLN A 269 21.89 0.33 -11.27
N PHE A 270 21.86 -0.79 -12.00
CA PHE A 270 20.74 -1.73 -12.00
C PHE A 270 21.20 -3.20 -11.86
N GLN A 271 22.50 -3.48 -11.96
CA GLN A 271 23.11 -4.81 -12.03
C GLN A 271 22.61 -5.70 -13.20
N VAL A 272 21.78 -5.17 -14.09
CA VAL A 272 21.26 -5.85 -15.28
C VAL A 272 21.72 -5.17 -16.56
N SER A 273 21.60 -5.85 -17.69
CA SER A 273 21.75 -5.21 -19.00
C SER A 273 20.54 -4.35 -19.35
N VAL A 274 20.71 -3.44 -20.30
CA VAL A 274 19.61 -2.64 -20.87
C VAL A 274 18.50 -3.54 -21.41
N THR A 275 18.85 -4.61 -22.14
CA THR A 275 17.86 -5.54 -22.70
C THR A 275 17.09 -6.30 -21.61
N GLU A 276 17.76 -6.73 -20.54
CA GLU A 276 17.09 -7.36 -19.38
C GLU A 276 16.13 -6.38 -18.69
N TYR A 277 16.54 -5.12 -18.51
CA TYR A 277 15.68 -4.06 -17.98
C TYR A 277 14.43 -3.84 -18.85
N LEU A 278 14.60 -3.71 -20.17
CA LEU A 278 13.48 -3.58 -21.12
C LEU A 278 12.54 -4.77 -21.06
N HIS A 279 13.07 -6.00 -20.99
CA HIS A 279 12.24 -7.20 -20.85
C HIS A 279 11.41 -7.17 -19.56
N MET A 280 12.02 -6.87 -18.41
CA MET A 280 11.31 -6.80 -17.13
C MET A 280 10.19 -5.73 -17.17
N LYS A 281 10.45 -4.56 -17.77
CA LYS A 281 9.40 -3.53 -17.97
C LYS A 281 8.27 -3.99 -18.90
N LYS A 282 8.61 -4.59 -20.05
CA LYS A 282 7.59 -5.14 -20.98
C LYS A 282 6.78 -6.26 -20.32
N LEU A 283 7.41 -7.12 -19.52
CA LEU A 283 6.73 -8.20 -18.80
C LEU A 283 5.84 -7.68 -17.68
N HIS A 284 6.24 -6.62 -16.97
CA HIS A 284 5.34 -5.93 -16.04
C HIS A 284 4.05 -5.45 -16.75
N LEU A 285 4.18 -4.82 -17.92
CA LEU A 285 3.01 -4.43 -18.74
C LEU A 285 2.20 -5.64 -19.21
N ALA A 286 2.86 -6.72 -19.66
CA ALA A 286 2.21 -7.96 -20.08
C ALA A 286 1.38 -8.58 -18.94
N LYS A 287 1.94 -8.61 -17.73
CA LYS A 287 1.25 -9.08 -16.52
C LYS A 287 -0.01 -8.27 -16.25
N GLY A 288 0.04 -6.95 -16.45
CA GLY A 288 -1.13 -6.07 -16.40
C GLY A 288 -2.16 -6.40 -17.48
N TYR A 289 -1.77 -6.50 -18.75
CA TYR A 289 -2.70 -6.83 -19.84
C TYR A 289 -3.39 -8.18 -19.61
N PHE A 290 -2.67 -9.23 -19.23
CA PHE A 290 -3.28 -10.54 -18.96
C PHE A 290 -4.20 -10.54 -17.75
N TYR A 291 -4.02 -9.61 -16.81
CA TYR A 291 -4.85 -9.49 -15.62
C TYR A 291 -6.13 -8.70 -15.90
N PHE A 292 -6.04 -7.57 -16.61
CA PHE A 292 -7.16 -6.66 -16.84
C PHE A 292 -7.92 -6.90 -18.16
N THR A 293 -7.44 -7.80 -19.02
CA THR A 293 -8.05 -8.07 -20.33
C THR A 293 -8.04 -9.57 -20.63
N GLU A 294 -8.88 -9.99 -21.58
CA GLU A 294 -8.89 -11.37 -22.08
C GLU A 294 -7.94 -11.57 -23.28
N ASP A 295 -7.08 -10.59 -23.59
CA ASP A 295 -6.16 -10.60 -24.72
C ASP A 295 -5.36 -11.92 -24.79
N SER A 296 -5.26 -12.46 -26.00
CA SER A 296 -4.46 -13.63 -26.33
C SER A 296 -2.96 -13.34 -26.17
N ILE A 297 -2.16 -14.41 -26.12
CA ILE A 297 -0.69 -14.29 -26.05
C ILE A 297 -0.14 -13.51 -27.25
N ALA A 298 -0.73 -13.73 -28.43
CA ALA A 298 -0.31 -13.08 -29.66
C ALA A 298 -0.65 -11.57 -29.65
N GLU A 299 -1.84 -11.20 -29.17
CA GLU A 299 -2.26 -9.80 -29.06
C GLU A 299 -1.38 -9.03 -28.06
N VAL A 300 -1.11 -9.59 -26.88
CA VAL A 300 -0.23 -8.96 -25.89
C VAL A 300 1.21 -8.84 -26.41
N ALA A 301 1.73 -9.88 -27.08
CA ALA A 301 3.06 -9.82 -27.69
C ALA A 301 3.14 -8.70 -28.74
N PHE A 302 2.16 -8.63 -29.65
CA PHE A 302 2.08 -7.59 -30.68
C PHE A 302 1.96 -6.19 -30.06
N ARG A 303 1.10 -6.02 -29.05
CA ARG A 303 0.90 -4.74 -28.32
C ARG A 303 2.16 -4.23 -27.63
N LEU A 304 3.09 -5.13 -27.30
CA LEU A 304 4.37 -4.82 -26.67
C LEU A 304 5.52 -4.77 -27.68
N GLY A 305 5.22 -4.77 -28.99
CA GLY A 305 6.22 -4.64 -30.05
C GLY A 305 7.08 -5.88 -30.23
N TYR A 306 6.61 -7.07 -29.83
CA TYR A 306 7.29 -8.32 -30.16
C TYR A 306 6.86 -8.82 -31.54
N ASN A 307 7.83 -9.06 -32.41
CA ASN A 307 7.59 -9.59 -33.76
C ASN A 307 7.02 -11.02 -33.76
N GLU A 308 7.37 -11.82 -32.75
CA GLU A 308 6.90 -13.20 -32.61
C GLU A 308 6.40 -13.52 -31.20
N SER A 309 5.18 -14.06 -31.13
CA SER A 309 4.60 -14.56 -29.87
C SER A 309 5.41 -15.71 -29.25
N SER A 310 6.12 -16.47 -30.09
CA SER A 310 7.01 -17.56 -29.67
C SER A 310 8.20 -17.04 -28.87
N TYR A 311 8.82 -15.94 -29.32
CA TYR A 311 9.92 -15.28 -28.66
C TYR A 311 9.46 -14.62 -27.36
N PHE A 312 8.34 -13.88 -27.39
CA PHE A 312 7.71 -13.34 -26.20
C PHE A 312 7.49 -14.42 -25.13
N SER A 313 6.94 -15.57 -25.51
CA SER A 313 6.68 -16.68 -24.58
C SER A 313 7.96 -17.26 -23.97
N LYS A 314 9.06 -17.33 -24.72
CA LYS A 314 10.38 -17.75 -24.21
C LYS A 314 10.93 -16.73 -23.22
N VAL A 315 10.84 -15.44 -23.53
CA VAL A 315 11.24 -14.35 -22.63
C VAL A 315 10.41 -14.39 -21.35
N PHE A 316 9.08 -14.46 -21.46
CA PHE A 316 8.19 -14.58 -20.30
C PHE A 316 8.58 -15.76 -19.40
N LYS A 317 8.77 -16.96 -19.99
CA LYS A 317 9.17 -18.15 -19.22
C LYS A 317 10.52 -17.99 -18.53
N LYS A 318 11.48 -17.31 -19.15
CA LYS A 318 12.81 -17.06 -18.59
C LYS A 318 12.76 -16.19 -17.34
N PHE A 319 11.94 -15.13 -17.33
CA PHE A 319 11.92 -14.15 -16.24
C PHE A 319 10.85 -14.46 -15.18
N GLU A 320 9.70 -15.03 -15.56
CA GLU A 320 8.61 -15.36 -14.63
C GLU A 320 8.71 -16.79 -14.08
N ASN A 321 9.67 -17.58 -14.55
CA ASN A 321 9.83 -19.00 -14.21
C ASN A 321 8.56 -19.86 -14.47
N MET A 322 7.65 -19.38 -15.31
CA MET A 322 6.42 -20.09 -15.70
C MET A 322 5.98 -19.67 -17.10
N THR A 323 5.21 -20.54 -17.77
CA THR A 323 4.63 -20.20 -19.07
C THR A 323 3.51 -19.16 -18.93
N VAL A 324 3.26 -18.39 -19.99
CA VAL A 324 2.12 -17.44 -20.05
C VAL A 324 0.80 -18.14 -19.74
N LYS A 325 0.60 -19.37 -20.23
CA LYS A 325 -0.61 -20.16 -19.95
C LYS A 325 -0.75 -20.50 -18.47
N GLN A 326 0.34 -20.91 -17.82
CA GLN A 326 0.35 -21.16 -16.37
C GLN A 326 0.03 -19.88 -15.59
N TYR A 327 0.63 -18.75 -15.99
CA TYR A 327 0.35 -17.45 -15.38
C TYR A 327 -1.13 -17.05 -15.52
N LYS A 328 -1.70 -17.12 -16.75
CA LYS A 328 -3.12 -16.83 -17.00
C LYS A 328 -4.06 -17.73 -16.19
N ASN A 329 -3.69 -19.00 -15.98
CA ASN A 329 -4.47 -19.90 -15.14
C ASN A 329 -4.39 -19.51 -13.65
N LYS A 330 -3.20 -19.11 -13.15
CA LYS A 330 -3.00 -18.69 -11.76
C LYS A 330 -3.83 -17.45 -11.43
N ILE A 331 -3.81 -16.42 -12.28
CA ILE A 331 -4.57 -15.18 -12.06
C ILE A 331 -6.09 -15.38 -12.13
N ARG A 332 -6.57 -16.32 -12.97
CA ARG A 332 -7.99 -16.68 -13.07
C ARG A 332 -8.52 -17.38 -11.82
N GLN A 333 -7.66 -18.04 -11.05
CA GLN A 333 -8.02 -18.68 -9.78
C GLN A 333 -7.99 -17.70 -8.60
N SER A 334 -7.23 -16.61 -8.70
CA SER A 334 -7.11 -15.59 -7.64
C SER A 334 -8.06 -14.40 -7.80
N SER A 335 -8.70 -14.22 -8.97
CA SER A 335 -9.61 -13.09 -9.22
C SER A 335 -10.94 -13.24 -8.46
N PRO A 336 -11.37 -12.23 -7.69
CA PRO A 336 -12.56 -12.31 -6.83
C PRO A 336 -13.89 -12.45 -7.59
N GLU A 337 -13.94 -12.14 -8.88
CA GLU A 337 -15.18 -12.13 -9.69
C GLU A 337 -15.85 -13.50 -9.90
N LYS A 338 -15.23 -14.63 -9.52
CA LYS A 338 -15.83 -15.98 -9.71
C LYS A 338 -16.17 -16.76 -8.44
N LYS A 339 -16.01 -16.19 -7.24
CA LYS A 339 -16.53 -16.84 -6.01
C LYS A 339 -18.06 -16.76 -5.88
N THR A 340 -18.75 -16.00 -6.73
CA THR A 340 -20.22 -15.79 -6.67
C THR A 340 -21.05 -16.60 -7.68
N GLU A 341 -20.45 -17.27 -8.66
CA GLU A 341 -21.24 -17.96 -9.72
C GLU A 341 -21.33 -19.49 -9.60
N THR A 342 -20.62 -20.14 -8.68
CA THR A 342 -20.70 -21.61 -8.51
C THR A 342 -21.72 -22.09 -7.48
N GLY A 343 -22.55 -21.19 -6.91
CA GLY A 343 -23.51 -21.51 -5.84
C GLY A 343 -24.99 -21.62 -6.23
N ARG A 344 -25.37 -21.40 -7.50
CA ARG A 344 -26.78 -21.45 -7.92
C ARG A 344 -26.98 -22.09 -9.31
N CYS A 345 -26.79 -23.40 -9.39
CA CYS A 345 -27.54 -24.24 -10.33
C CYS A 345 -27.48 -25.70 -9.87
N GLY A 346 -28.51 -26.10 -9.13
CA GLY A 346 -28.66 -27.45 -8.60
C GLY A 346 -29.93 -27.56 -7.78
N ASN A 347 -31.07 -27.20 -8.39
CA ASN A 347 -32.40 -27.68 -8.02
C ASN A 347 -33.42 -27.11 -9.02
N ARG A 348 -33.70 -27.90 -10.05
CA ARG A 348 -35.04 -28.21 -10.56
C ARG A 348 -34.96 -29.27 -11.63
#